data_AF-A0A411PI89-F1
#
_entry.id   AF-A0A411PI89-F1
#
_cell.length_a   1.000
_cell.length_b   1.000
_cell.length_c   1.000
_cell.angle_alpha   90.00
_cell.angle_beta   90.00
_cell.angle_gamma   90.00
#
_symmetry.space_group_name_H-M   'P 1'
#
loop_
_entity.id
_entity.type
_entity.pdbx_description
1 polymer ?
#
loop_
_entity_poly.entity_id
_entity_poly.type
_entity_poly.pdbx_seq_one_letter_code
_entity_poly.pdbx_strand_id
1 'polypeptide(L)'
;MTLEPVYIAACASTAAALIALFGAVFTQRKTAEAAAQARSANEELAFRLKQIEEHQQSSLVKFQTELERMTHVVNLNHSKRVEVLTEAYAKLADIKIKLESYVVPMFIDSETKQLETLVESSRQFEELYKFCSRNALFFNEKSNIMGALGDLMGHINRMRNMAEKDQKEVKPEQARVVIKGVSPLLSTIAKEVRRDLKLDL
;
A
#
# COMPACT_ATOMS: atom_id res chain seq x y z
N MET A 1 -17.90 -45.60 98.24
CA MET A 1 -17.86 -45.34 96.79
C MET A 1 -17.31 -43.93 96.60
N THR A 2 -16.10 -43.80 96.04
CA THR A 2 -15.43 -42.51 95.87
C THR A 2 -15.97 -41.83 94.61
N LEU A 3 -16.51 -40.61 94.76
CA LEU A 3 -17.08 -39.81 93.67
C LEU A 3 -16.02 -39.12 92.78
N GLU A 4 -14.75 -39.18 93.16
CA GLU A 4 -13.61 -38.55 92.47
C GLU A 4 -13.54 -38.78 90.95
N PRO A 5 -13.65 -40.01 90.41
CA PRO A 5 -13.54 -40.22 88.97
C PRO A 5 -14.69 -39.58 88.17
N VAL A 6 -15.87 -39.43 88.77
CA VAL A 6 -17.04 -38.80 88.14
C VAL A 6 -16.85 -37.29 88.05
N TYR A 7 -16.32 -36.66 89.11
CA TYR A 7 -16.00 -35.23 89.10
C TYR A 7 -14.88 -34.91 88.11
N ILE A 8 -13.83 -35.73 88.04
CA ILE A 8 -12.73 -35.55 87.08
C ILE A 8 -13.24 -35.69 85.63
N ALA A 9 -14.10 -36.66 85.35
CA ALA A 9 -14.71 -36.83 84.02
C ALA A 9 -15.63 -35.65 83.64
N ALA A 10 -16.42 -35.12 84.59
CA ALA A 10 -17.27 -33.96 84.37
C ALA A 10 -16.44 -32.67 84.12
N CYS A 11 -15.34 -32.49 84.85
CA CYS A 11 -14.39 -31.40 84.61
C CYS A 11 -13.68 -31.53 83.26
N ALA A 12 -13.28 -32.74 82.86
CA ALA A 12 -12.65 -32.98 81.56
C ALA A 12 -13.61 -32.72 80.40
N SER A 13 -14.88 -33.13 80.53
CA SER A 13 -15.92 -32.91 79.50
C SER A 13 -16.25 -31.42 79.34
N THR A 14 -16.38 -30.68 80.45
CA THR A 14 -16.62 -29.23 80.40
C THR A 14 -15.42 -28.46 79.84
N ALA A 15 -14.20 -28.85 80.20
CA ALA A 15 -12.98 -28.29 79.61
C ALA A 15 -12.88 -28.57 78.10
N ALA A 16 -13.16 -29.81 77.67
CA ALA A 16 -13.16 -30.18 76.26
C ALA A 16 -14.24 -29.42 75.46
N ALA A 17 -15.45 -29.27 76.01
CA ALA A 17 -16.52 -28.49 75.41
C ALA A 17 -16.14 -27.00 75.27
N LEU A 18 -15.51 -26.42 76.28
CA LEU A 18 -15.00 -25.04 76.22
C LEU A 18 -13.90 -24.89 75.17
N ILE A 19 -12.93 -25.80 75.10
CA ILE A 19 -11.87 -25.79 74.08
C ILE A 19 -12.47 -25.91 72.68
N ALA A 20 -13.45 -26.80 72.48
CA ALA A 20 -14.13 -26.96 71.21
C ALA A 20 -14.91 -25.70 70.80
N LEU A 21 -15.58 -25.05 71.75
CA LEU A 21 -16.36 -23.83 71.51
C LEU A 21 -15.45 -22.64 71.19
N PHE A 22 -14.36 -22.46 71.94
CA PHE A 22 -13.34 -21.46 71.62
C PHE A 22 -12.64 -21.74 70.29
N GLY A 23 -12.34 -23.01 70.00
CA GLY A 23 -11.79 -23.43 68.71
C GLY A 23 -12.74 -23.11 67.55
N ALA A 24 -14.03 -23.41 67.69
CA ALA A 24 -15.05 -23.10 66.68
C ALA A 24 -15.17 -21.58 66.46
N VAL A 25 -15.27 -20.79 67.53
CA VAL A 25 -15.38 -19.32 67.43
C VAL A 25 -14.12 -18.71 66.81
N PHE A 26 -12.94 -19.19 67.20
CA PHE A 26 -11.67 -18.72 66.63
C PHE A 26 -11.56 -19.04 65.13
N THR A 27 -11.91 -20.28 64.76
CA THR A 27 -11.89 -20.71 63.35
C THR A 27 -12.88 -19.91 62.52
N GLN A 28 -14.09 -19.69 63.03
CA GLN A 28 -15.11 -18.88 62.35
C GLN A 28 -14.64 -17.44 62.12
N ARG A 29 -14.03 -16.80 63.13
CA ARG A 29 -13.43 -15.46 62.98
C ARG A 29 -12.31 -15.44 61.93
N LYS A 30 -11.38 -16.39 62.00
CA LYS A 30 -10.29 -16.49 61.02
C LYS A 30 -10.80 -16.72 59.59
N THR A 31 -11.83 -17.55 59.41
CA THR A 31 -12.43 -17.77 58.10
C THR A 31 -13.17 -16.54 57.58
N ALA A 32 -13.82 -15.76 58.46
CA ALA A 32 -14.46 -14.51 58.08
C ALA A 32 -13.45 -13.44 57.66
N GLU A 33 -12.33 -13.32 58.39
CA GLU A 33 -11.22 -12.42 58.04
C GLU A 33 -10.56 -12.83 56.72
N ALA A 34 -10.29 -14.12 56.52
CA ALA A 34 -9.75 -14.63 55.26
C ALA A 34 -10.71 -14.41 54.08
N ALA A 35 -12.02 -14.59 54.28
CA ALA A 35 -13.03 -14.31 53.27
C ALA A 35 -13.13 -12.81 52.95
N ALA A 36 -12.97 -11.93 53.93
CA ALA A 36 -12.93 -10.49 53.71
C ALA A 36 -11.68 -10.06 52.92
N GLN A 37 -10.51 -10.60 53.26
CA GLN A 37 -9.27 -10.35 52.49
C GLN A 37 -9.35 -10.90 51.06
N ALA A 38 -9.95 -12.08 50.87
CA ALA A 38 -10.14 -12.64 49.53
C ALA A 38 -11.08 -11.77 48.68
N ARG A 39 -12.13 -11.19 49.28
CA ARG A 39 -13.02 -10.25 48.58
C ARG A 39 -12.30 -8.97 48.17
N SER A 40 -11.54 -8.34 49.07
CA SER A 40 -10.79 -7.13 48.72
C SER A 40 -9.74 -7.39 47.64
N ALA A 41 -9.05 -8.53 47.71
CA ALA A 41 -8.07 -8.90 46.69
C ALA A 41 -8.73 -9.17 45.31
N ASN A 42 -9.91 -9.78 45.29
CA ASN A 42 -10.67 -9.99 44.06
C ASN A 42 -11.21 -8.67 43.48
N GLU A 43 -11.66 -7.74 44.31
CA GLU A 43 -12.09 -6.40 43.88
C GLU A 43 -10.93 -5.62 43.27
N GLU A 44 -9.75 -5.67 43.90
CA GLU A 44 -8.54 -5.04 43.35
C GLU A 44 -8.11 -5.69 42.02
N LEU A 45 -8.15 -7.02 41.93
CA LEU A 45 -7.82 -7.75 40.71
C LEU A 45 -8.80 -7.41 39.58
N ALA A 46 -10.11 -7.38 39.88
CA ALA A 46 -11.15 -7.02 38.92
C ALA A 46 -10.97 -5.58 38.41
N PHE A 47 -10.61 -4.65 39.31
CA PHE A 47 -10.30 -3.27 38.93
C PHE A 47 -9.08 -3.20 38.01
N ARG A 48 -7.99 -3.90 38.32
CA ARG A 48 -6.80 -3.95 37.47
C ARG A 48 -7.09 -4.58 36.11
N LEU A 49 -7.85 -5.67 36.06
CA LEU A 49 -8.26 -6.30 34.80
C LEU A 49 -9.06 -5.34 33.92
N LYS A 50 -10.00 -4.60 34.52
CA LYS A 50 -10.78 -3.59 33.80
C LYS A 50 -9.88 -2.48 33.23
N GLN A 51 -8.90 -1.99 33.99
CA GLN A 51 -7.95 -1.00 33.49
C GLN A 51 -7.09 -1.54 32.33
N ILE A 52 -6.65 -2.80 32.42
CA ILE A 52 -5.91 -3.46 31.33
C ILE A 52 -6.77 -3.57 30.09
N GLU A 53 -8.03 -4.00 30.22
CA GLU A 53 -8.98 -4.13 29.13
C GLU A 53 -9.25 -2.77 28.46
N GLU A 54 -9.54 -1.72 29.24
CA GLU A 54 -9.73 -0.36 28.73
C GLU A 54 -8.49 0.16 27.98
N HIS A 55 -7.30 -0.09 28.51
CA HIS A 55 -6.04 0.31 27.88
C HIS A 55 -5.77 -0.46 26.59
N GLN A 56 -5.98 -1.77 26.58
CA GLN A 56 -5.84 -2.61 25.40
C GLN A 56 -6.84 -2.22 24.33
N GLN A 57 -8.10 -1.99 24.69
CA GLN A 57 -9.13 -1.58 23.76
C GLN A 57 -8.84 -0.19 23.17
N SER A 58 -8.38 0.76 23.98
CA SER A 58 -7.91 2.07 23.49
C SER A 58 -6.74 1.93 22.50
N SER A 59 -5.79 1.06 22.82
CA SER A 59 -4.62 0.82 21.96
C SER A 59 -5.01 0.16 20.64
N LEU A 60 -5.90 -0.84 20.68
CA LEU A 60 -6.45 -1.50 19.49
C LEU A 60 -7.19 -0.52 18.59
N VAL A 61 -8.01 0.37 19.16
CA VAL A 61 -8.71 1.40 18.38
C VAL A 61 -7.73 2.36 17.72
N LYS A 62 -6.66 2.77 18.40
CA LYS A 62 -5.60 3.61 17.81
C LYS A 62 -4.90 2.89 16.65
N PHE A 63 -4.49 1.64 16.86
CA PHE A 63 -3.88 0.83 15.81
C PHE A 63 -4.80 0.64 14.61
N GLN A 64 -6.08 0.36 14.83
CA GLN A 64 -7.05 0.24 13.77
C GLN A 64 -7.18 1.53 12.97
N THR A 65 -7.29 2.68 13.67
CA THR A 65 -7.35 4.00 13.03
C THR A 65 -6.10 4.28 12.19
N GLU A 66 -4.92 3.94 12.70
CA GLU A 66 -3.66 4.11 11.95
C GLU A 66 -3.59 3.20 10.73
N LEU A 67 -4.04 1.95 10.84
CA LEU A 67 -4.11 1.01 9.73
C LEU A 67 -5.10 1.47 8.66
N GLU A 68 -6.27 1.97 9.05
CA GLU A 68 -7.25 2.55 8.13
C GLU A 68 -6.66 3.76 7.41
N ARG A 69 -5.96 4.64 8.13
CA ARG A 69 -5.27 5.79 7.53
C ARG A 69 -4.19 5.36 6.53
N MET A 70 -3.34 4.40 6.91
CA MET A 70 -2.30 3.87 6.02
C MET A 70 -2.91 3.24 4.77
N THR A 71 -3.95 2.43 4.95
CA THR A 71 -4.67 1.77 3.85
C THR A 71 -5.28 2.79 2.90
N HIS A 72 -5.93 3.83 3.43
CA HIS A 72 -6.49 4.91 2.62
C HIS A 72 -5.41 5.65 1.81
N VAL A 73 -4.28 6.00 2.44
CA VAL A 73 -3.16 6.67 1.75
C VAL A 73 -2.55 5.78 0.67
N VAL A 74 -2.34 4.49 0.96
CA VAL A 74 -1.82 3.53 -0.02
C VAL A 74 -2.77 3.38 -1.20
N ASN A 75 -4.08 3.24 -0.95
CA ASN A 75 -5.08 3.12 -2.01
C ASN A 75 -5.18 4.38 -2.87
N LEU A 76 -5.13 5.57 -2.26
CA LEU A 76 -5.09 6.84 -3.01
C LEU A 76 -3.84 6.93 -3.89
N ASN A 77 -2.67 6.62 -3.35
CA ASN A 77 -1.42 6.64 -4.11
C ASN A 77 -1.43 5.61 -5.26
N HIS A 78 -1.98 4.41 -5.00
CA HIS A 78 -2.13 3.39 -6.02
C HIS A 78 -3.09 3.84 -7.13
N SER A 79 -4.25 4.37 -6.76
CA SER A 79 -5.22 4.92 -7.71
C SER A 79 -4.60 6.02 -8.57
N LYS A 80 -3.87 6.96 -7.94
CA LYS A 80 -3.21 8.04 -8.68
C LYS A 80 -2.12 7.54 -9.61
N ARG A 81 -1.35 6.53 -9.19
CA ARG A 81 -0.36 5.87 -10.04
C ARG A 81 -1.01 5.23 -11.27
N VAL A 82 -2.13 4.53 -11.09
CA VAL A 82 -2.86 3.93 -12.22
C VAL A 82 -3.36 5.00 -13.19
N GLU A 83 -3.91 6.10 -12.67
CA GLU A 83 -4.37 7.25 -13.48
C GLU A 83 -3.21 7.83 -14.32
N VAL A 84 -2.08 8.13 -13.68
CA VAL A 84 -0.90 8.70 -14.36
C VAL A 84 -0.36 7.77 -15.45
N LEU A 85 -0.22 6.47 -15.15
CA LEU A 85 0.28 5.49 -16.11
C LEU A 85 -0.68 5.31 -17.29
N THR A 86 -1.98 5.33 -17.03
CA THR A 86 -3.02 5.22 -18.07
C THR A 86 -3.01 6.45 -18.97
N GLU A 87 -2.93 7.66 -18.39
CA GLU A 87 -2.88 8.90 -19.16
C GLU A 87 -1.58 9.00 -19.98
N ALA A 88 -0.43 8.62 -19.41
CA ALA A 88 0.84 8.56 -20.14
C ALA A 88 0.77 7.60 -21.33
N TYR A 89 0.15 6.42 -21.13
CA TYR A 89 -0.06 5.44 -22.19
C TYR A 89 -0.99 5.95 -23.30
N ALA A 90 -2.09 6.60 -22.94
CA ALA A 90 -3.03 7.18 -23.91
C ALA A 90 -2.35 8.23 -24.79
N LYS A 91 -1.63 9.19 -24.18
CA LYS A 91 -0.89 10.22 -24.93
C LYS A 91 0.18 9.61 -25.85
N LEU A 92 0.87 8.55 -25.39
CA LEU A 92 1.86 7.85 -26.18
C LEU A 92 1.24 7.10 -27.38
N ALA A 93 0.06 6.49 -27.19
CA ALA A 93 -0.69 5.86 -28.27
C ALA A 93 -1.14 6.88 -29.32
N ASP A 94 -1.59 8.06 -28.93
CA ASP A 94 -1.96 9.14 -29.86
C ASP A 94 -0.76 9.59 -30.70
N ILE A 95 0.41 9.79 -30.07
CA ILE A 95 1.65 10.14 -30.78
C ILE A 95 2.03 9.04 -31.77
N LYS A 96 1.90 7.76 -31.38
CA LYS A 96 2.16 6.63 -32.27
C LYS A 96 1.26 6.68 -33.50
N ILE A 97 -0.05 6.85 -33.32
CA ILE A 97 -1.02 6.89 -34.41
C ILE A 97 -0.71 8.03 -35.38
N LYS A 98 -0.32 9.22 -34.87
CA LYS A 98 0.06 10.36 -35.72
C LYS A 98 1.38 10.16 -36.45
N LEU A 99 2.36 9.55 -35.82
CA LEU A 99 3.62 9.20 -36.50
C LEU A 99 3.38 8.12 -37.56
N GLU A 100 2.54 7.14 -37.29
CA GLU A 100 2.14 6.13 -38.28
C GLU A 100 1.38 6.76 -39.45
N SER A 101 0.47 7.72 -39.20
CA SER A 101 -0.25 8.41 -40.28
C SER A 101 0.66 9.27 -41.17
N TYR A 102 1.77 9.78 -40.64
CA TYR A 102 2.79 10.49 -41.41
C TYR A 102 3.63 9.53 -42.29
N VAL A 103 3.94 8.34 -41.78
CA VAL A 103 4.94 7.45 -42.40
C VAL A 103 4.29 6.41 -43.32
N VAL A 104 3.11 5.89 -42.97
CA VAL A 104 2.40 4.87 -43.76
C VAL A 104 2.21 5.29 -45.23
N PRO A 105 1.77 6.52 -45.52
CA PRO A 105 1.62 6.94 -46.91
C PRO A 105 2.94 7.03 -47.70
N MET A 106 4.08 7.25 -47.01
CA MET A 106 5.40 7.24 -47.64
C MET A 106 5.78 5.86 -48.21
N PHE A 107 5.18 4.78 -47.71
CA PHE A 107 5.37 3.42 -48.22
C PHE A 107 4.46 3.06 -49.41
N ILE A 108 3.42 3.85 -49.68
CA ILE A 108 2.42 3.59 -50.75
C ILE A 108 2.64 4.55 -51.94
N ASP A 109 3.83 5.13 -52.07
CA ASP A 109 4.16 6.16 -53.09
C ASP A 109 3.20 7.37 -53.11
N SER A 110 2.49 7.62 -52.00
CA SER A 110 1.61 8.78 -51.84
C SER A 110 2.43 10.01 -51.44
N GLU A 111 2.21 11.14 -52.12
CA GLU A 111 2.76 12.45 -51.74
C GLU A 111 2.03 13.02 -50.53
N THR A 112 2.29 12.52 -49.33
CA THR A 112 1.74 13.11 -48.10
C THR A 112 2.86 13.79 -47.34
N LYS A 113 3.18 14.99 -47.81
CA LYS A 113 4.05 15.96 -47.14
C LYS A 113 3.25 16.80 -46.14
N GLN A 114 2.66 16.18 -45.12
CA GLN A 114 2.11 16.97 -44.02
C GLN A 114 3.20 17.17 -42.95
N LEU A 115 4.13 18.08 -43.24
CA LEU A 115 5.13 18.54 -42.25
C LEU A 115 4.44 19.01 -40.96
N GLU A 116 3.24 19.58 -41.09
CA GLU A 116 2.36 19.95 -39.98
C GLU A 116 2.08 18.77 -39.02
N THR A 117 1.85 17.55 -39.53
CA THR A 117 1.63 16.35 -38.70
C THR A 117 2.86 16.03 -37.84
N LEU A 118 4.06 16.25 -38.38
CA LEU A 118 5.31 15.98 -37.67
C LEU A 118 5.61 17.07 -36.62
N VAL A 119 5.31 18.33 -36.94
CA VAL A 119 5.37 19.45 -35.97
C VAL A 119 4.37 19.24 -34.83
N GLU A 120 3.14 18.81 -35.15
CA GLU A 120 2.11 18.53 -34.16
C GLU A 120 2.48 17.33 -33.28
N SER A 121 3.04 16.27 -33.87
CA SER A 121 3.54 15.10 -33.13
C SER A 121 4.68 15.48 -32.18
N SER A 122 5.58 16.38 -32.60
CA SER A 122 6.63 16.92 -31.74
C SER A 122 6.06 17.70 -30.56
N ARG A 123 5.01 18.52 -30.78
CA ARG A 123 4.36 19.27 -29.71
C ARG A 123 3.67 18.35 -28.70
N GLN A 124 2.93 17.35 -29.19
CA GLN A 124 2.29 16.35 -28.33
C GLN A 124 3.31 15.54 -27.53
N PHE A 125 4.46 15.25 -28.14
CA PHE A 125 5.55 14.61 -27.43
C PHE A 125 6.14 15.51 -26.32
N GLU A 126 6.33 16.81 -26.55
CA GLU A 126 6.74 17.73 -25.49
C GLU A 126 5.73 17.79 -24.34
N GLU A 127 4.44 17.77 -24.66
CA GLU A 127 3.36 17.71 -23.67
C GLU A 127 3.44 16.41 -22.85
N LEU A 128 3.68 15.25 -23.49
CA LEU A 128 3.90 13.97 -22.83
C LEU A 128 5.15 14.02 -21.92
N TYR A 129 6.27 14.56 -22.40
CA TYR A 129 7.49 14.69 -21.61
C TYR A 129 7.27 15.56 -20.36
N LYS A 130 6.61 16.71 -20.52
CA LYS A 130 6.23 17.59 -19.40
C LYS A 130 5.31 16.87 -18.42
N PHE A 131 4.33 16.11 -18.92
CA PHE A 131 3.42 15.33 -18.08
C PHE A 131 4.17 14.27 -17.27
N CYS A 132 5.02 13.45 -17.90
CA CYS A 132 5.78 12.40 -17.22
C CYS A 132 6.79 12.99 -16.22
N SER A 133 7.45 14.10 -16.57
CA SER A 133 8.38 14.79 -15.67
C SER A 133 7.68 15.34 -14.42
N ARG A 134 6.50 15.96 -14.57
CA ARG A 134 5.71 16.46 -13.42
C ARG A 134 5.19 15.35 -12.52
N ASN A 135 4.95 14.17 -13.08
CA ASN A 135 4.43 13.01 -12.38
C ASN A 135 5.50 11.93 -12.10
N ALA A 136 6.78 12.28 -12.15
CA ALA A 136 7.91 11.35 -12.04
C ALA A 136 7.83 10.43 -10.81
N LEU A 137 7.32 10.97 -9.69
CA LEU A 137 7.15 10.25 -8.42
C LEU A 137 6.17 9.06 -8.47
N PHE A 138 5.31 8.98 -9.49
CA PHE A 138 4.37 7.89 -9.68
C PHE A 138 4.90 6.78 -10.61
N PHE A 139 6.04 7.00 -11.26
CA PHE A 139 6.73 5.98 -12.03
C PHE A 139 7.65 5.16 -11.13
N ASN A 140 7.95 3.93 -11.53
CA ASN A 140 8.86 3.06 -10.80
C ASN A 140 10.28 3.66 -10.79
N GLU A 141 11.03 3.55 -9.69
CA GLU A 141 12.42 4.08 -9.63
C GLU A 141 13.35 3.41 -10.65
N LYS A 142 13.05 2.15 -11.00
CA LYS A 142 13.77 1.38 -12.04
C LYS A 142 13.17 1.58 -13.43
N SER A 143 12.25 2.53 -13.59
CA SER A 143 11.57 2.75 -14.85
C SER A 143 12.51 3.36 -15.89
N ASN A 144 12.50 2.79 -17.09
CA ASN A 144 13.23 3.33 -18.24
C ASN A 144 12.34 4.21 -19.13
N ILE A 145 11.10 4.49 -18.71
CA ILE A 145 10.14 5.29 -19.49
C ILE A 145 10.70 6.66 -19.84
N MET A 146 11.32 7.36 -18.88
CA MET A 146 11.88 8.70 -19.14
C MET A 146 13.06 8.66 -20.12
N GLY A 147 13.91 7.63 -20.05
CA GLY A 147 15.00 7.43 -21.00
C GLY A 147 14.47 7.11 -22.41
N ALA A 148 13.53 6.17 -22.50
CA ALA A 148 12.90 5.78 -23.77
C ALA A 148 12.13 6.93 -24.43
N LEU A 149 11.51 7.82 -23.64
CA LEU A 149 10.93 9.06 -24.13
C LEU A 149 12.02 9.98 -24.71
N GLY A 150 13.13 10.19 -23.99
CA GLY A 150 14.26 10.97 -24.51
C GLY A 150 14.76 10.48 -25.87
N ASP A 151 14.92 9.17 -26.02
CA ASP A 151 15.34 8.55 -27.29
C ASP A 151 14.29 8.74 -28.40
N LEU A 152 13.00 8.62 -28.05
CA LEU A 152 11.89 8.82 -28.99
C LEU A 152 11.86 10.26 -29.53
N MET A 153 12.11 11.25 -28.66
CA MET A 153 12.27 12.65 -29.07
C MET A 153 13.43 12.83 -30.04
N GLY A 154 14.56 12.19 -29.76
CA GLY A 154 15.73 12.21 -30.65
C GLY A 154 15.39 11.70 -32.06
N HIS A 155 14.61 10.63 -32.14
CA HIS A 155 14.13 10.09 -33.42
C HIS A 155 13.14 11.02 -34.12
N ILE A 156 12.19 11.64 -33.41
CA ILE A 156 11.24 12.61 -33.99
C ILE A 156 11.99 13.84 -34.53
N ASN A 157 12.93 14.38 -33.76
CA ASN A 157 13.77 15.51 -34.20
C ASN A 157 14.62 15.17 -35.41
N ARG A 158 15.18 13.95 -35.47
CA ARG A 158 15.89 13.47 -36.65
C ARG A 158 14.98 13.42 -37.87
N MET A 159 13.74 12.93 -37.73
CA MET A 159 12.77 12.92 -38.84
C MET A 159 12.41 14.33 -39.30
N ARG A 160 12.28 15.28 -38.37
CA ARG A 160 12.02 16.69 -38.68
C ARG A 160 13.14 17.31 -39.50
N ASN A 161 14.39 17.15 -39.07
CA ASN A 161 15.57 17.67 -39.77
C ASN A 161 15.75 17.03 -41.16
N MET A 162 15.23 15.83 -41.35
CA MET A 162 15.21 15.12 -42.63
C MET A 162 14.07 15.60 -43.55
N ALA A 163 12.96 16.08 -42.99
CA ALA A 163 11.79 16.49 -43.77
C ALA A 163 12.02 17.75 -44.64
N GLU A 164 13.06 18.54 -44.35
CA GLU A 164 13.47 19.73 -45.12
C GLU A 164 14.36 19.40 -46.33
N LYS A 165 14.80 18.14 -46.48
CA LYS A 165 15.70 17.68 -47.55
C LYS A 165 14.94 17.01 -48.71
N ASP A 166 15.63 16.79 -49.83
CA ASP A 166 15.04 16.16 -51.01
C ASP A 166 14.53 14.72 -50.72
N GLN A 167 13.28 14.45 -51.09
CA GLN A 167 12.52 13.29 -50.62
C GLN A 167 12.94 11.97 -51.26
N LYS A 168 13.51 12.02 -52.48
CA LYS A 168 13.95 10.81 -53.20
C LYS A 168 15.08 10.08 -52.46
N GLU A 169 15.90 10.80 -51.70
CA GLU A 169 16.99 10.21 -50.91
C GLU A 169 16.57 9.87 -49.47
N VAL A 170 15.55 10.56 -48.94
CA VAL A 170 15.29 10.62 -47.50
C VAL A 170 14.15 9.71 -47.03
N LYS A 171 13.20 9.36 -47.92
CA LYS A 171 12.09 8.42 -47.60
C LYS A 171 12.57 7.09 -46.99
N PRO A 172 13.61 6.40 -47.52
CA PRO A 172 14.09 5.15 -46.94
C PRO A 172 14.68 5.34 -45.54
N GLU A 173 15.30 6.49 -45.28
CA GLU A 173 15.92 6.80 -44.00
C GLU A 173 14.87 7.18 -42.93
N GLN A 174 13.84 7.95 -43.31
CA GLN A 174 12.69 8.25 -42.45
C GLN A 174 11.92 6.97 -42.07
N ALA A 175 11.63 6.10 -43.03
CA ALA A 175 11.04 4.79 -42.79
C ALA A 175 11.88 3.95 -41.81
N ARG A 176 13.21 3.97 -41.96
CA ARG A 176 14.12 3.24 -41.08
C ARG A 176 14.12 3.78 -39.64
N VAL A 177 14.02 5.10 -39.44
CA VAL A 177 13.93 5.71 -38.11
C VAL A 177 12.65 5.26 -37.39
N VAL A 178 11.55 5.11 -38.11
CA VAL A 178 10.27 4.70 -37.53
C VAL A 178 10.31 3.22 -37.17
N ILE A 179 10.69 2.36 -38.13
CA ILE A 179 10.72 0.91 -37.94
C ILE A 179 11.74 0.49 -36.88
N LYS A 180 12.94 1.09 -36.87
CA LYS A 180 14.04 0.66 -35.99
C LYS A 180 14.22 1.49 -34.72
N GLY A 181 13.62 2.68 -34.64
CA GLY A 181 13.72 3.57 -33.49
C GLY A 181 12.39 3.72 -32.77
N VAL A 182 11.42 4.34 -33.44
CA VAL A 182 10.14 4.74 -32.84
C VAL A 182 9.31 3.52 -32.39
N SER A 183 9.01 2.57 -33.29
CA SER A 183 8.13 1.43 -32.97
C SER A 183 8.66 0.51 -31.84
N PRO A 184 9.97 0.18 -31.77
CA PRO A 184 10.54 -0.57 -30.66
C PRO A 184 10.43 0.16 -29.32
N LEU A 185 10.72 1.47 -29.28
CA LEU A 185 10.66 2.27 -28.06
C LEU A 185 9.22 2.37 -27.52
N LEU A 186 8.25 2.61 -28.40
CA LEU A 186 6.83 2.60 -28.04
C LEU A 186 6.39 1.24 -27.49
N SER A 187 6.88 0.14 -28.09
CA SER A 187 6.59 -1.21 -27.62
C SER A 187 7.21 -1.50 -26.25
N THR A 188 8.41 -0.98 -25.99
CA THR A 188 9.07 -1.07 -24.68
C THR A 188 8.28 -0.30 -23.61
N ILE A 189 7.90 0.95 -23.89
CA ILE A 189 7.11 1.76 -22.96
C ILE A 189 5.74 1.11 -22.69
N ALA A 190 5.07 0.59 -23.73
CA ALA A 190 3.80 -0.12 -23.58
C ALA A 190 3.92 -1.37 -22.70
N LYS A 191 4.96 -2.19 -22.89
CA LYS A 191 5.22 -3.38 -22.06
C LYS A 191 5.54 -3.01 -20.62
N GLU A 192 6.31 -1.95 -20.42
CA GLU A 192 6.68 -1.48 -19.09
C GLU A 192 5.45 -0.96 -18.33
N VAL A 193 4.60 -0.17 -18.98
CA VAL A 193 3.32 0.28 -18.39
C VAL A 193 2.41 -0.90 -18.06
N ARG A 194 2.28 -1.89 -18.94
CA ARG A 194 1.48 -3.10 -18.65
C ARG A 194 2.01 -3.88 -17.45
N ARG A 195 3.33 -4.05 -17.36
CA ARG A 195 3.98 -4.70 -16.22
C ARG A 195 3.75 -3.94 -14.92
N ASP A 196 3.91 -2.62 -14.96
CA ASP A 196 3.71 -1.75 -13.79
C ASP A 196 2.25 -1.72 -13.33
N LEU A 197 1.31 -1.87 -14.26
CA LEU A 197 -0.12 -2.03 -13.98
C LEU A 197 -0.52 -3.49 -13.63
N LYS A 198 0.43 -4.44 -13.65
CA LYS A 198 0.18 -5.88 -13.46
C LYS A 198 -0.88 -6.45 -14.40
N LEU A 199 -0.91 -5.96 -15.64
CA LEU A 199 -1.82 -6.40 -16.70
C LEU A 199 -1.24 -7.53 -17.56
N ASP A 200 0.01 -7.91 -17.32
CA ASP A 200 0.64 -9.09 -17.92
C ASP A 200 0.12 -10.34 -17.18
N LEU A 201 -1.00 -10.91 -17.65
CA LEU A 201 -1.50 -12.25 -17.29
C LEU A 201 -0.92 -13.31 -18.21
#